data_AF-A0A7S2W5J9-F1
#
_entry.id   AF-A0A7S2W5J9-F1
#
_cell.length_a   1.000
_cell.length_b   1.000
_cell.length_c   1.000
_cell.angle_alpha   90.00
_cell.angle_beta   90.00
_cell.angle_gamma   90.00
#
_symmetry.space_group_name_H-M   'P 1'
#
loop_
_entity.id
_entity.type
_entity.pdbx_description
1 polymer ?
#
loop_
_entity_poly.entity_id
_entity_poly.type
_entity_poly.pdbx_seq_one_letter_code
_entity_poly.pdbx_strand_id
1 'polypeptide(L)'
;GASDMCVSHGGGRRCKEPGCTKHDAGRGRCKAHGGGKRCMFEQCPKSATGVGNKVFCIAHGGGRRCKQDGCDTSARHGSVYCRFHQEDMAARNAAANSGVSTPAGGEQSESSSSAGELAPGVSLLSQIASQFLCPQQPQQQQSVSSTAVPDDTAAQVVVSG
;
A
#
# COMPACT_ATOMS: atom_id res chain seq x y z
N GLY A 1 -18.07 9.87 25.70
CA GLY A 1 -18.59 8.49 25.65
C GLY A 1 -17.47 7.47 25.77
N ALA A 2 -16.85 7.41 26.94
CA ALA A 2 -15.86 6.40 27.30
C ALA A 2 -16.40 5.69 28.54
N SER A 3 -17.03 4.54 28.35
CA SER A 3 -17.31 3.62 29.44
C SER A 3 -15.98 3.04 29.94
N ASP A 4 -15.81 2.85 31.25
CA ASP A 4 -14.63 2.28 31.93
C ASP A 4 -14.39 0.78 31.62
N MET A 5 -14.93 0.29 30.51
CA MET A 5 -14.82 -1.09 30.06
C MET A 5 -13.92 -1.13 28.83
N CYS A 6 -13.03 -2.12 28.76
CA CYS A 6 -12.24 -2.35 27.55
C CYS A 6 -13.08 -2.98 26.44
N VAL A 7 -12.57 -3.00 25.19
CA VAL A 7 -13.32 -3.46 24.01
C VAL A 7 -13.83 -4.91 24.17
N SER A 8 -13.04 -5.78 24.80
CA SER A 8 -13.42 -7.17 25.08
C SER A 8 -14.49 -7.29 26.15
N HIS A 9 -14.56 -6.35 27.09
CA HIS A 9 -15.57 -6.30 28.16
C HIS A 9 -16.74 -5.36 27.82
N GLY A 10 -17.02 -5.14 26.52
CA GLY A 10 -18.21 -4.40 26.08
C GLY A 10 -18.02 -2.89 25.92
N GLY A 11 -16.82 -2.37 26.15
CA GLY A 11 -16.46 -0.99 25.81
C GLY A 11 -16.25 -0.76 24.31
N GLY A 12 -16.02 0.51 23.94
CA GLY A 12 -15.82 0.95 22.56
C GLY A 12 -17.11 1.35 21.83
N ARG A 13 -16.96 1.99 20.66
CA ARG A 13 -18.10 2.47 19.87
C ARG A 13 -18.83 1.31 19.18
N ARG A 14 -20.16 1.40 19.12
CA ARG A 14 -21.01 0.47 18.36
C ARG A 14 -21.21 0.96 16.94
N CYS A 15 -21.53 0.03 16.04
CA CYS A 15 -21.96 0.35 14.69
C CYS A 15 -23.18 1.28 14.75
N LYS A 16 -23.18 2.35 13.94
CA LYS A 16 -24.30 3.30 13.83
C LYS A 16 -25.52 2.74 13.10
N GLU A 17 -25.36 1.60 12.42
CA GLU A 17 -26.46 0.94 11.71
C GLU A 17 -27.54 0.47 12.70
N PRO A 18 -28.83 0.80 12.47
CA PRO A 18 -29.92 0.41 13.35
C PRO A 18 -29.99 -1.11 13.50
N GLY A 19 -30.13 -1.59 14.75
CA GLY A 19 -30.17 -3.02 15.07
C GLY A 19 -28.81 -3.74 15.00
N CYS A 20 -27.71 -3.05 14.70
CA CYS A 20 -26.38 -3.67 14.67
C CYS A 20 -25.67 -3.57 16.03
N THR A 21 -25.47 -4.72 16.69
CA THR A 21 -24.74 -4.80 17.97
C THR A 21 -23.22 -4.94 17.82
N LYS A 22 -22.73 -5.02 16.58
CA LYS A 22 -21.31 -5.20 16.25
C LYS A 22 -20.50 -3.94 16.56
N HIS A 23 -19.23 -4.11 16.89
CA HIS A 23 -18.31 -2.99 17.14
C HIS A 23 -18.02 -2.16 15.89
N ASP A 24 -17.85 -0.85 16.09
CA ASP A 24 -17.35 0.10 15.09
C ASP A 24 -15.88 -0.23 14.77
N ALA A 25 -15.63 -0.67 13.54
CA ALA A 25 -14.28 -0.93 13.04
C ALA A 25 -13.59 0.34 12.50
N GLY A 26 -14.24 1.49 12.59
CA GLY A 26 -13.82 2.79 12.05
C GLY A 26 -14.91 3.41 11.18
N ARG A 27 -14.95 4.74 11.12
CA ARG A 27 -16.00 5.54 10.45
C ARG A 27 -17.43 5.31 10.99
N GLY A 28 -17.57 4.82 12.22
CA GLY A 28 -18.88 4.64 12.87
C GLY A 28 -19.65 3.42 12.38
N ARG A 29 -19.02 2.46 11.69
CA ARG A 29 -19.69 1.27 11.15
C ARG A 29 -18.87 0.02 11.44
N CYS A 30 -19.52 -1.14 11.53
CA CYS A 30 -18.82 -2.41 11.68
C CYS A 30 -18.21 -2.88 10.35
N LYS A 31 -17.35 -3.90 10.39
CA LYS A 31 -16.70 -4.46 9.19
C LYS A 31 -17.71 -4.89 8.10
N ALA A 32 -18.86 -5.42 8.49
CA ALA A 32 -19.93 -5.82 7.55
C ALA A 32 -20.64 -4.62 6.93
N HIS A 33 -20.79 -3.52 7.68
CA HIS A 33 -21.43 -2.28 7.22
C HIS A 33 -20.40 -1.27 6.70
N GLY A 34 -19.24 -1.72 6.22
CA GLY A 34 -18.26 -0.84 5.57
C GLY A 34 -17.36 -0.04 6.52
N GLY A 35 -17.24 -0.46 7.78
CA GLY A 35 -16.23 0.03 8.71
C GLY A 35 -14.81 -0.41 8.38
N GLY A 36 -13.82 0.19 9.04
CA GLY A 36 -12.39 -0.16 8.85
C GLY A 36 -11.73 0.55 7.66
N LYS A 37 -10.41 0.45 7.51
CA LYS A 37 -9.70 1.16 6.43
C LYS A 37 -10.07 0.58 5.04
N ARG A 38 -10.24 1.45 4.03
CA ARG A 38 -10.55 1.06 2.65
C ARG A 38 -9.32 1.21 1.78
N CYS A 39 -9.22 0.37 0.75
CA CYS A 39 -8.16 0.47 -0.23
C CYS A 39 -8.17 1.87 -0.86
N MET A 40 -7.03 2.54 -0.85
CA MET A 40 -6.89 3.88 -1.46
C MET A 40 -6.78 3.85 -2.98
N PHE A 41 -6.64 2.66 -3.58
CA PHE A 41 -6.74 2.50 -5.02
C PHE A 41 -8.11 2.92 -5.52
N GLU A 42 -8.15 3.59 -6.67
CA GLU A 42 -9.34 4.18 -7.27
C GLU A 42 -10.50 3.19 -7.34
N GLN A 43 -11.64 3.59 -6.78
CA GLN A 43 -12.90 2.85 -6.79
C GLN A 43 -12.82 1.41 -6.25
N CYS A 44 -11.81 1.07 -5.44
CA CYS A 44 -11.67 -0.29 -4.93
C CYS A 44 -12.61 -0.54 -3.72
N PRO A 45 -13.59 -1.47 -3.83
CA PRO A 45 -14.50 -1.77 -2.73
C PRO A 45 -13.85 -2.63 -1.63
N LYS A 46 -12.59 -3.05 -1.81
CA LYS A 46 -11.90 -3.95 -0.90
C LYS A 46 -11.43 -3.20 0.36
N SER A 47 -11.45 -3.92 1.48
CA SER A 47 -10.87 -3.44 2.74
C SER A 47 -9.34 -3.42 2.61
N ALA A 48 -8.73 -2.38 3.16
CA ALA A 48 -7.28 -2.29 3.18
C ALA A 48 -6.69 -3.13 4.31
N THR A 49 -5.51 -3.65 4.05
CA THR A 49 -4.73 -4.47 4.97
C THR A 49 -3.41 -3.74 5.18
N GLY A 50 -3.25 -3.04 6.29
CA GLY A 50 -2.04 -2.24 6.53
C GLY A 50 -2.18 -1.26 7.68
N VAL A 51 -1.04 -0.92 8.28
CA VAL A 51 -0.91 0.10 9.33
C VAL A 51 -0.38 1.37 8.67
N GLY A 52 -0.93 2.54 9.02
CA GLY A 52 -0.50 3.83 8.48
C GLY A 52 -1.57 4.57 7.65
N ASN A 53 -1.10 5.57 6.90
CA ASN A 53 -1.93 6.54 6.17
C ASN A 53 -2.21 6.13 4.73
N LYS A 54 -1.29 5.40 4.07
CA LYS A 54 -1.50 4.82 2.74
C LYS A 54 -1.78 3.33 2.86
N VAL A 55 -3.03 2.94 2.66
CA VAL A 55 -3.49 1.56 2.93
C VAL A 55 -4.17 0.99 1.69
N PHE A 56 -3.65 -0.15 1.24
CA PHE A 56 -4.14 -0.86 0.07
C PHE A 56 -4.75 -2.20 0.48
N CYS A 57 -5.60 -2.78 -0.38
CA CYS A 57 -6.03 -4.17 -0.23
C CYS A 57 -4.94 -5.14 -0.66
N ILE A 58 -5.02 -6.42 -0.27
CA ILE A 58 -4.03 -7.46 -0.62
C ILE A 58 -3.68 -7.44 -2.12
N ALA A 59 -4.68 -7.31 -2.99
CA ALA A 59 -4.49 -7.29 -4.44
C ALA A 59 -3.77 -6.03 -4.97
N HIS A 60 -3.85 -4.90 -4.26
CA HIS A 60 -3.24 -3.63 -4.67
C HIS A 60 -2.03 -3.27 -3.80
N GLY A 61 -1.38 -4.28 -3.21
CA GLY A 61 -0.19 -4.04 -2.41
C GLY A 61 -0.44 -3.74 -0.93
N GLY A 62 -1.56 -4.22 -0.37
CA GLY A 62 -1.81 -4.30 1.07
C GLY A 62 -1.18 -5.52 1.74
N GLY A 63 -0.84 -5.40 3.03
CA GLY A 63 -0.20 -6.44 3.83
C GLY A 63 1.33 -6.46 3.69
N ARG A 64 1.98 -7.39 4.40
CA ARG A 64 3.43 -7.60 4.31
C ARG A 64 3.77 -8.39 3.04
N ARG A 65 4.83 -7.99 2.32
CA ARG A 65 5.38 -8.79 1.20
C ARG A 65 6.34 -9.83 1.71
N CYS A 66 6.50 -10.89 0.92
CA CYS A 66 7.59 -11.83 1.09
C CYS A 66 8.92 -11.07 1.03
N LYS A 67 9.83 -11.36 1.96
CA LYS A 67 11.17 -10.75 1.98
C LYS A 67 12.11 -11.37 0.93
N GLN A 68 11.78 -12.55 0.40
CA GLN A 68 12.59 -13.23 -0.62
C GLN A 68 12.77 -12.34 -1.85
N ASP A 69 14.01 -12.25 -2.34
CA ASP A 69 14.37 -11.48 -3.52
C ASP A 69 13.58 -11.95 -4.75
N GLY A 70 12.98 -10.99 -5.47
CA GLY A 70 12.14 -11.28 -6.64
C GLY A 70 10.78 -11.91 -6.34
N CYS A 71 10.31 -11.93 -5.09
CA CYS A 71 9.01 -12.48 -4.73
C CYS A 71 7.99 -11.40 -4.34
N ASP A 72 6.96 -11.21 -5.16
CA ASP A 72 5.88 -10.23 -4.94
C ASP A 72 4.73 -10.81 -4.12
N THR A 73 4.82 -12.10 -3.76
CA THR A 73 3.77 -12.81 -3.04
C THR A 73 3.60 -12.24 -1.62
N SER A 74 2.35 -12.22 -1.13
CA SER A 74 2.07 -11.78 0.24
C SER A 74 2.64 -12.75 1.28
N ALA A 75 3.25 -12.19 2.33
CA ALA A 75 3.71 -12.95 3.47
C ALA A 75 2.52 -13.47 4.28
N ARG A 76 2.66 -14.65 4.89
CA ARG A 76 1.61 -15.16 5.78
C ARG A 76 1.67 -14.49 7.16
N HIS A 77 0.54 -14.45 7.84
CA HIS A 77 0.44 -13.97 9.21
C HIS A 77 1.52 -14.58 10.10
N GLY A 78 2.14 -13.76 10.95
CA GLY A 78 3.25 -14.18 11.82
C GLY A 78 4.61 -14.35 11.13
N SER A 79 4.68 -14.34 9.80
CA SER A 79 5.93 -14.45 9.04
C SER A 79 6.17 -13.26 8.12
N VAL A 80 7.40 -13.14 7.63
CA VAL A 80 7.81 -12.19 6.57
C VAL A 80 7.97 -12.93 5.22
N TYR A 81 7.58 -14.21 5.15
CA TYR A 81 7.74 -15.06 3.98
C TYR A 81 6.38 -15.56 3.47
N CYS A 82 6.27 -15.82 2.17
CA CYS A 82 5.07 -16.40 1.57
C CYS A 82 5.01 -17.92 1.82
N ARG A 83 3.90 -18.58 1.46
CA ARG A 83 3.75 -20.03 1.71
C ARG A 83 4.80 -20.90 1.01
N PHE A 84 5.43 -20.40 -0.05
CA PHE A 84 6.45 -21.12 -0.82
C PHE A 84 7.87 -20.87 -0.31
N HIS A 85 8.10 -19.77 0.42
CA HIS A 85 9.42 -19.38 0.95
C HIS A 85 9.50 -19.46 2.48
N GLN A 86 8.51 -20.08 3.14
CA GLN A 86 8.53 -20.27 4.60
C GLN A 86 9.59 -21.28 5.04
N GLU A 87 9.91 -22.23 4.17
CA GLU A 87 10.76 -23.39 4.47
C GLU A 87 12.24 -22.97 4.61
N ASP A 88 12.70 -21.98 3.84
CA ASP A 88 14.06 -21.39 3.95
C ASP A 88 14.36 -20.74 5.32
N MET A 89 13.34 -20.46 6.13
CA MET A 89 13.44 -19.72 7.38
C MET A 89 13.10 -20.54 8.62
N ALA A 90 12.35 -21.64 8.48
CA ALA A 90 12.26 -22.64 9.54
C ALA A 90 13.67 -23.13 9.93
N ALA A 91 14.56 -23.31 8.94
CA ALA A 91 15.96 -23.66 9.16
C ALA A 91 16.76 -22.55 9.90
N ARG A 92 16.50 -21.28 9.59
CA ARG A 92 17.21 -20.14 10.22
C ARG A 92 16.73 -19.84 11.64
N ASN A 93 15.44 -19.99 11.94
CA ASN A 93 14.92 -19.87 13.30
C ASN A 93 15.35 -21.05 14.20
N ALA A 94 15.59 -22.24 13.63
CA ALA A 94 16.23 -23.34 14.34
C ALA A 94 17.68 -23.00 14.74
N ALA A 95 18.44 -22.30 13.86
CA ALA A 95 19.76 -21.79 14.20
C ALA A 95 19.71 -20.69 15.28
N ALA A 96 18.78 -19.74 15.20
CA ALA A 96 18.65 -18.66 16.20
C ALA A 96 18.24 -19.15 17.60
N ASN A 97 17.42 -20.21 17.72
CA ASN A 97 17.03 -20.81 19.00
C ASN A 97 18.07 -21.81 19.55
N SER A 98 19.18 -22.02 18.84
CA SER A 98 20.29 -22.86 19.32
C SER A 98 21.35 -22.08 20.10
N GLY A 99 21.13 -20.78 20.39
CA GLY A 99 22.08 -19.96 21.14
C GLY A 99 23.42 -19.75 20.43
N VAL A 100 23.52 -20.09 19.14
CA VAL A 100 24.73 -19.86 18.36
C VAL A 100 24.74 -18.40 17.94
N SER A 101 25.51 -17.60 18.66
CA SER A 101 25.97 -16.30 18.18
C SER A 101 26.62 -16.52 16.82
N THR A 102 25.98 -16.05 15.75
CA THR A 102 26.66 -15.87 14.46
C THR A 102 27.95 -15.10 14.70
N PRO A 103 29.10 -15.54 14.18
CA PRO A 103 30.31 -14.74 14.30
C PRO A 103 30.09 -13.41 13.59
N ALA A 104 30.28 -12.32 14.33
CA ALA A 104 30.76 -11.09 13.74
C ALA A 104 32.18 -11.35 13.24
N GLY A 105 32.45 -11.09 11.96
CA GLY A 105 33.81 -11.06 11.41
C GLY A 105 33.97 -11.91 10.15
N GLY A 106 34.19 -11.24 9.03
CA GLY A 106 34.42 -11.83 7.72
C GLY A 106 34.49 -10.76 6.64
N GLU A 107 35.25 -9.71 6.94
CA GLU A 107 35.67 -8.66 6.06
C GLU A 107 36.61 -9.18 4.94
N GLN A 108 36.58 -8.47 3.81
CA GLN A 108 37.68 -8.26 2.86
C GLN A 108 38.09 -9.38 1.88
N SER A 109 37.87 -9.08 0.60
CA SER A 109 38.94 -9.20 -0.40
C SER A 109 39.28 -7.78 -0.83
N GLU A 110 40.31 -7.21 -0.21
CA GLU A 110 40.98 -6.01 -0.71
C GLU A 110 42.10 -6.45 -1.66
N SER A 111 42.26 -5.74 -2.76
CA SER A 111 43.55 -5.61 -3.43
C SER A 111 43.71 -4.14 -3.83
N SER A 112 44.29 -3.36 -2.92
CA SER A 112 44.73 -1.99 -3.15
C SER A 112 46.24 -1.94 -3.29
N SER A 113 46.72 -1.36 -4.39
CA SER A 113 47.98 -0.61 -4.54
C SER A 113 48.00 -0.01 -5.95
N SER A 114 48.37 1.22 -6.26
CA SER A 114 48.38 2.54 -5.60
C SER A 114 49.01 3.51 -6.63
N ALA A 115 48.43 4.70 -6.78
CA ALA A 115 49.01 5.96 -7.29
C ALA A 115 49.70 6.02 -8.67
N GLY A 116 49.19 6.92 -9.53
CA GLY A 116 49.85 7.43 -10.73
C GLY A 116 49.08 8.62 -11.31
N GLU A 117 49.73 9.78 -11.29
CA GLU A 117 49.25 11.14 -11.50
C GLU A 117 48.92 11.53 -12.97
N LEU A 118 48.14 12.62 -13.10
CA LEU A 118 48.12 13.66 -14.15
C LEU A 118 47.64 13.36 -15.60
N ALA A 119 46.60 14.10 -15.98
CA ALA A 119 46.20 14.39 -17.37
C ALA A 119 47.25 15.32 -18.07
N PRO A 120 47.30 15.42 -19.41
CA PRO A 120 46.25 16.11 -20.18
C PRO A 120 46.00 15.57 -21.61
N GLY A 121 44.95 16.08 -22.25
CA GLY A 121 45.11 16.56 -23.62
C GLY A 121 44.55 15.71 -24.76
N VAL A 122 43.35 16.13 -25.17
CA VAL A 122 42.88 16.38 -26.56
C VAL A 122 42.53 15.25 -27.53
N SER A 123 41.38 15.52 -28.16
CA SER A 123 40.93 15.16 -29.50
C SER A 123 40.19 13.85 -29.70
N LEU A 124 39.14 13.79 -30.51
CA LEU A 124 38.26 14.76 -31.17
C LEU A 124 37.29 13.87 -31.96
N LEU A 125 36.01 14.25 -32.05
CA LEU A 125 35.06 13.81 -33.07
C LEU A 125 34.68 12.31 -33.11
N SER A 126 33.45 12.00 -32.70
CA SER A 126 32.41 11.68 -33.69
C SER A 126 31.02 11.75 -33.08
N GLN A 127 30.32 12.82 -33.44
CA GLN A 127 28.87 12.95 -33.32
C GLN A 127 28.24 12.08 -34.40
N ILE A 128 27.24 11.26 -34.05
CA ILE A 128 26.09 11.08 -34.93
C ILE A 128 24.83 11.12 -34.06
N ALA A 129 24.14 12.25 -34.21
CA ALA A 129 22.76 12.46 -33.82
C ALA A 129 21.84 11.60 -34.70
N SER A 130 20.79 11.03 -34.08
CA SER A 130 19.52 10.62 -34.71
C SER A 130 18.60 10.23 -33.55
N GLN A 131 17.84 11.14 -32.92
CA GLN A 131 16.52 11.56 -33.39
C GLN A 131 15.84 10.50 -34.25
N PHE A 132 14.84 9.78 -33.73
CA PHE A 132 13.59 9.50 -34.45
C PHE A 132 12.51 8.99 -33.46
N LEU A 133 11.70 9.96 -33.02
CA LEU A 133 10.24 9.92 -32.89
C LEU A 133 9.58 8.89 -31.96
N CYS A 134 9.06 9.44 -30.86
CA CYS A 134 7.88 8.98 -30.13
C CYS A 134 6.64 9.07 -31.04
N PRO A 135 5.85 7.99 -31.26
CA PRO A 135 4.55 8.12 -31.88
C PRO A 135 3.49 8.52 -30.84
N GLN A 136 2.87 9.65 -31.16
CA GLN A 136 1.67 10.25 -30.59
C GLN A 136 0.52 9.25 -30.39
N GLN A 137 -0.24 9.48 -29.32
CA GLN A 137 -1.61 9.00 -29.12
C GLN A 137 -2.52 9.22 -30.34
N PRO A 138 -3.51 8.35 -30.55
CA PRO A 138 -4.81 8.76 -31.03
C PRO A 138 -5.77 9.01 -29.85
N GLN A 139 -6.24 10.25 -29.79
CA GLN A 139 -7.42 10.68 -29.06
C GLN A 139 -8.66 9.98 -29.64
N GLN A 140 -9.46 9.33 -28.81
CA GLN A 140 -10.84 9.01 -29.17
C GLN A 140 -11.79 9.69 -28.18
N GLN A 141 -12.43 10.73 -28.69
CA GLN A 141 -13.58 11.39 -28.09
C GLN A 141 -14.71 10.36 -27.97
N GLN A 142 -15.21 10.14 -26.75
CA GLN A 142 -16.58 9.70 -26.54
C GLN A 142 -17.30 10.78 -25.76
N SER A 143 -18.05 11.56 -26.52
CA SER A 143 -19.19 12.36 -26.08
C SER A 143 -20.18 11.47 -25.33
N VAL A 144 -20.33 11.69 -24.02
CA VAL A 144 -21.57 11.33 -23.32
C VAL A 144 -22.24 12.61 -22.86
N SER A 145 -23.20 12.99 -23.70
CA SER A 145 -24.40 13.77 -23.49
C SER A 145 -24.62 14.33 -22.08
N SER A 146 -24.55 15.66 -22.00
CA SER A 146 -25.24 16.48 -21.02
C SER A 146 -26.74 16.15 -21.03
N THR A 147 -27.24 15.52 -19.97
CA THR A 147 -28.66 15.63 -19.62
C THR A 147 -28.82 16.78 -18.65
N ALA A 148 -29.53 17.80 -19.13
CA ALA A 148 -29.95 18.98 -18.40
C ALA A 148 -30.56 18.63 -17.03
N VAL A 149 -30.12 19.36 -16.01
CA VAL A 149 -30.93 19.59 -14.81
C VAL A 149 -31.86 20.76 -15.12
N PRO A 150 -33.20 20.60 -15.02
CA PRO A 150 -34.07 21.76 -15.00
C PRO A 150 -33.93 22.45 -13.64
N ASP A 151 -33.47 23.70 -13.69
CA ASP A 151 -33.73 24.71 -12.68
C ASP A 151 -35.22 25.06 -12.81
N ASP A 152 -36.04 24.71 -11.81
CA ASP A 152 -37.38 25.28 -11.69
C ASP A 152 -37.65 25.61 -10.22
N THR A 153 -37.46 26.89 -9.95
CA THR A 153 -38.51 27.75 -9.40
C THR A 153 -39.01 27.45 -7.98
N ALA A 154 -38.54 28.31 -7.08
CA ALA A 154 -39.29 28.96 -6.01
C ALA A 154 -40.77 28.55 -5.84
N ALA A 155 -41.07 27.93 -4.68
CA ALA A 155 -42.36 28.08 -4.03
C ALA A 155 -42.13 28.66 -2.64
N GLN A 156 -42.07 29.99 -2.57
CA GLN A 156 -42.58 30.69 -1.41
C GLN A 156 -44.10 30.56 -1.47
N VAL A 157 -44.71 29.97 -0.44
CA VAL A 157 -46.10 30.30 -0.12
C VAL A 157 -46.15 30.77 1.32
N VAL A 158 -46.65 31.99 1.38
CA VAL A 158 -46.93 32.89 2.48
C VAL A 158 -47.95 32.34 3.47
N VAL A 159 -47.79 32.81 4.71
CA VAL A 159 -48.77 33.05 5.79
C VAL A 159 -50.26 32.85 5.45
N SER A 160 -50.98 32.13 6.31
CA SER A 160 -52.36 32.44 6.78
C SER A 160 -52.82 31.41 7.82
N GLY A 161 -53.27 31.87 9.00
CA GLY A 161 -54.06 31.10 9.97
C GLY A 161 -53.49 31.07 11.38
#